data_AF-A0A924M690-F1
#
_entry.id   AF-A0A924M690-F1
#
_cell.length_a   1.000
_cell.length_b   1.000
_cell.length_c   1.000
_cell.angle_alpha   90.00
_cell.angle_beta   90.00
_cell.angle_gamma   90.00
#
_symmetry.space_group_name_H-M   'P 1'
#
loop_
_entity.id
_entity.type
_entity.pdbx_description
1 polymer ?
#
loop_
_entity_poly.entity_id
_entity_poly.type
_entity_poly.pdbx_seq_one_letter_code
_entity_poly.pdbx_strand_id
1 'polypeptide(L)'
;MNAPHSPASDKDTIKPSNFLRQIIERDLATGAYQGRHWGGSPGDAAHHAAGLIDAQKVRMRFPPEPNGYLHVGHAKSICLNFGLARDYGGVCHLRFDDTNPEKEEIEYVNGIIDAVKWLGFDWAQDGNDAPYQASDYFDFMYRAAEYLIEAGLAYVDEQTPDEMKRNRGDFGKPGIDSPYRTR
;
A
#
# COMPACT_ATOMS: atom_id res chain seq x y z
N MET A 1 -29.78 47.43 10.41
CA MET A 1 -28.45 47.64 11.02
C MET A 1 -27.72 46.32 10.97
N ASN A 2 -26.54 46.33 10.38
CA ASN A 2 -25.74 45.16 10.00
C ASN A 2 -25.18 44.39 11.20
N ALA A 3 -25.05 43.08 11.03
CA ALA A 3 -23.78 42.42 11.27
C ALA A 3 -23.58 41.38 10.15
N PRO A 4 -22.59 41.55 9.25
CA PRO A 4 -22.22 40.51 8.31
C PRO A 4 -21.52 39.38 9.06
N HIS A 5 -21.88 38.13 8.72
CA HIS A 5 -21.17 36.96 9.19
C HIS A 5 -19.76 36.99 8.57
N SER A 6 -18.73 37.25 9.39
CA SER A 6 -17.35 37.19 8.94
C SER A 6 -17.04 35.79 8.42
N PRO A 7 -16.39 35.62 7.25
CA PRO A 7 -15.84 34.32 6.89
C PRO A 7 -14.79 33.97 7.93
N ALA A 8 -14.91 32.78 8.53
CA ALA A 8 -13.89 32.25 9.41
C ALA A 8 -12.55 32.27 8.65
N SER A 9 -11.58 33.01 9.19
CA SER A 9 -10.21 33.00 8.69
C SER A 9 -9.73 31.56 8.61
N ASP A 10 -9.20 31.15 7.46
CA ASP A 10 -8.35 29.97 7.33
C ASP A 10 -7.24 30.10 8.37
N LYS A 11 -7.46 29.51 9.54
CA LYS A 11 -6.39 29.27 10.48
C LYS A 11 -5.55 28.23 9.79
N ASP A 12 -4.43 28.68 9.25
CA ASP A 12 -3.29 27.85 8.86
C ASP A 12 -2.97 26.98 10.09
N THR A 13 -3.63 25.83 10.14
CA THR A 13 -3.45 24.86 11.20
C THR A 13 -2.06 24.33 10.96
N ILE A 14 -1.14 24.64 11.86
CA ILE A 14 0.24 24.16 11.79
C ILE A 14 0.17 22.64 11.64
N LYS A 15 0.38 22.15 10.42
CA LYS A 15 0.39 20.72 10.15
C LYS A 15 1.61 20.17 10.89
N PRO A 16 1.47 19.17 11.77
CA PRO A 16 2.62 18.55 12.37
C PRO A 16 3.54 18.02 11.26
N SER A 17 4.73 18.61 11.19
CA SER A 17 5.71 18.31 10.15
C SER A 17 6.38 16.98 10.43
N ASN A 18 6.54 16.17 9.40
CA ASN A 18 7.32 14.93 9.43
C ASN A 18 8.05 14.79 8.09
N PHE A 19 9.04 13.92 8.03
CA PHE A 19 9.88 13.75 6.84
C PHE A 19 9.09 13.27 5.60
N LEU A 20 7.98 12.54 5.77
CA LEU A 20 7.14 12.09 4.66
C LEU A 20 6.43 13.27 3.97
N ARG A 21 5.97 14.26 4.74
CA ARG A 21 5.40 15.50 4.18
C ARG A 21 6.41 16.24 3.31
N GLN A 22 7.65 16.37 3.78
CA GLN A 22 8.72 17.02 3.02
C GLN A 22 9.02 16.30 1.71
N ILE A 23 9.00 14.96 1.71
CA ILE A 23 9.15 14.15 0.49
C ILE A 23 7.98 14.40 -0.47
N ILE A 24 6.74 14.35 0.02
CA ILE A 24 5.55 14.59 -0.80
C ILE A 24 5.59 16.00 -1.41
N GLU A 25 5.87 17.01 -0.60
CA GLU A 25 5.92 18.42 -1.03
C GLU A 25 7.00 18.63 -2.09
N ARG A 26 8.19 18.05 -1.90
CA ARG A 26 9.25 18.08 -2.90
C ARG A 26 8.81 17.41 -4.21
N ASP A 27 8.28 16.20 -4.15
CA ASP A 27 7.89 15.43 -5.34
C ASP A 27 6.77 16.13 -6.11
N LEU A 28 5.82 16.78 -5.40
CA LEU A 28 4.79 17.61 -6.00
C LEU A 28 5.37 18.88 -6.65
N ALA A 29 6.32 19.55 -5.97
CA ALA A 29 6.96 20.76 -6.49
C ALA A 29 7.81 20.49 -7.74
N THR A 30 8.46 19.32 -7.82
CA THR A 30 9.23 18.92 -9.00
C THR A 30 8.37 18.25 -10.07
N GLY A 31 7.08 18.02 -9.81
CA GLY A 31 6.19 17.33 -10.74
C GLY A 31 6.59 15.88 -11.00
N ALA A 32 7.21 15.20 -10.03
CA ALA A 32 7.80 13.86 -10.20
C ALA A 32 6.81 12.80 -10.71
N TYR A 33 5.52 13.00 -10.45
CA TYR A 33 4.43 12.10 -10.82
C TYR A 33 3.47 12.70 -11.85
N GLN A 34 3.81 13.83 -12.48
CA GLN A 34 2.99 14.42 -13.54
C GLN A 34 2.95 13.50 -14.75
N GLY A 35 1.76 13.33 -15.33
CA GLY A 35 1.57 12.47 -16.51
C GLY A 35 1.58 10.97 -16.22
N ARG A 36 1.61 10.54 -14.95
CA ARG A 36 1.37 9.12 -14.63
C ARG A 36 -0.05 8.73 -15.03
N HIS A 37 -0.23 7.49 -15.45
CA HIS A 37 -1.55 6.96 -15.78
C HIS A 37 -2.05 6.01 -14.68
N TRP A 38 -3.36 5.98 -14.46
CA TRP A 38 -4.04 5.08 -13.53
C TRP A 38 -5.14 4.31 -14.26
N GLY A 39 -5.05 2.98 -14.21
CA GLY A 39 -5.95 2.05 -14.90
C GLY A 39 -7.33 1.89 -14.26
N GLY A 40 -7.58 2.52 -13.11
CA GLY A 40 -8.83 2.39 -12.36
C GLY A 40 -8.82 1.23 -11.36
N SER A 41 -8.12 0.16 -11.67
CA SER A 41 -7.93 -1.00 -10.82
C SER A 41 -6.44 -1.32 -10.67
N PRO A 42 -6.09 -2.28 -9.79
CA PRO A 42 -4.77 -2.85 -9.81
C PRO A 42 -4.42 -3.52 -11.14
N GLY A 43 -3.14 -3.49 -11.50
CA GLY A 43 -2.65 -4.19 -12.67
C GLY A 43 -1.18 -3.89 -12.92
N ASP A 44 -0.70 -4.37 -14.07
CA ASP A 44 0.68 -4.16 -14.50
C ASP A 44 0.89 -2.78 -15.16
N ALA A 45 2.13 -2.53 -15.58
CA ALA A 45 2.48 -1.28 -16.25
C ALA A 45 1.67 -1.04 -17.53
N ALA A 46 1.33 -2.09 -18.29
CA ALA A 46 0.53 -1.96 -19.50
C ALA A 46 -0.93 -1.59 -19.19
N HIS A 47 -1.50 -2.23 -18.16
CA HIS A 47 -2.83 -1.88 -17.64
C HIS A 47 -2.89 -0.40 -17.21
N HIS A 48 -1.90 0.06 -16.45
CA HIS A 48 -1.85 1.46 -16.03
C HIS A 48 -1.59 2.42 -17.20
N ALA A 49 -0.72 2.09 -18.15
CA ALA A 49 -0.45 2.92 -19.33
C ALA A 49 -1.69 3.11 -20.22
N ALA A 50 -2.59 2.13 -20.28
CA ALA A 50 -3.87 2.22 -20.98
C ALA A 50 -4.93 3.05 -20.22
N GLY A 51 -4.66 3.39 -18.95
CA GLY A 51 -5.53 4.19 -18.11
C GLY A 51 -5.54 5.67 -18.47
N LEU A 52 -6.39 6.43 -17.77
CA LEU A 52 -6.40 7.90 -17.86
C LEU A 52 -5.21 8.48 -17.10
N ILE A 53 -4.87 9.74 -17.39
CA ILE A 53 -3.92 10.49 -16.56
C ILE A 53 -4.47 10.52 -15.14
N ASP A 54 -3.63 10.12 -14.18
CA ASP A 54 -4.01 10.06 -12.79
C ASP A 54 -4.21 11.47 -12.24
N ALA A 55 -5.46 11.80 -11.93
CA ALA A 55 -5.83 13.08 -11.33
C ALA A 55 -5.35 13.23 -9.88
N GLN A 56 -5.02 12.11 -9.20
CA GLN A 56 -4.66 12.14 -7.79
C GLN A 56 -3.23 12.64 -7.60
N LYS A 57 -3.04 13.59 -6.68
CA LYS A 57 -1.70 14.13 -6.36
C LYS A 57 -0.83 13.11 -5.63
N VAL A 58 -1.47 12.31 -4.77
CA VAL A 58 -0.84 11.21 -4.03
C VAL A 58 -1.79 10.01 -3.95
N ARG A 59 -1.23 8.80 -3.92
CA ARG A 59 -1.96 7.56 -3.64
C ARG A 59 -1.26 6.84 -2.48
N MET A 60 -1.92 6.80 -1.34
CA MET A 60 -1.47 6.13 -0.12
C MET A 60 -2.14 4.76 0.02
N ARG A 61 -1.68 3.92 0.94
CA ARG A 61 -2.43 2.71 1.34
C ARG A 61 -2.19 2.32 2.78
N PHE A 62 -3.24 1.83 3.44
CA PHE A 62 -3.16 1.10 4.69
C PHE A 62 -3.38 -0.40 4.40
N PRO A 63 -2.33 -1.24 4.47
CA PRO A 63 -2.40 -2.64 4.07
C PRO A 63 -2.33 -3.64 5.25
N PRO A 64 -3.37 -3.78 6.10
CA PRO A 64 -3.34 -4.76 7.18
C PRO A 64 -3.49 -6.19 6.65
N GLU A 65 -2.80 -7.13 7.27
CA GLU A 65 -3.12 -8.57 7.15
C GLU A 65 -4.39 -8.85 7.98
N PRO A 66 -5.43 -9.51 7.44
CA PRO A 66 -6.68 -9.77 8.16
C PRO A 66 -6.58 -11.04 9.02
N ASN A 67 -5.55 -11.13 9.87
CA ASN A 67 -5.28 -12.28 10.76
C ASN A 67 -5.32 -11.93 12.26
N GLY A 68 -5.77 -10.72 12.60
CA GLY A 68 -5.88 -10.26 13.98
C GLY A 68 -6.53 -8.88 14.11
N TYR A 69 -6.91 -8.52 15.34
CA TYR A 69 -7.49 -7.22 15.65
C TYR A 69 -6.46 -6.09 15.65
N LEU A 70 -6.87 -4.93 15.15
CA LEU A 70 -6.06 -3.73 15.22
C LEU A 70 -5.93 -3.22 16.66
N HIS A 71 -4.69 -3.04 17.12
CA HIS A 71 -4.37 -2.29 18.34
C HIS A 71 -3.95 -0.83 18.04
N VAL A 72 -3.75 -0.03 19.10
CA VAL A 72 -3.40 1.42 19.02
C VAL A 72 -2.18 1.75 18.15
N GLY A 73 -1.27 0.79 17.95
CA GLY A 73 -0.12 0.97 17.05
C GLY A 73 -0.56 1.19 15.60
N HIS A 74 -1.61 0.49 15.16
CA HIS A 74 -2.18 0.65 13.83
C HIS A 74 -2.85 2.01 13.64
N ALA A 75 -3.38 2.62 14.70
CA ALA A 75 -3.98 3.96 14.61
C ALA A 75 -2.97 4.99 14.08
N LYS A 76 -1.68 4.86 14.41
CA LYS A 76 -0.63 5.71 13.83
C LYS A 76 -0.53 5.53 12.31
N SER A 77 -0.52 4.29 11.83
CA SER A 77 -0.43 4.00 10.39
C SER A 77 -1.69 4.46 9.64
N ILE A 78 -2.87 4.27 10.22
CA ILE A 78 -4.15 4.74 9.68
C ILE A 78 -4.13 6.27 9.57
N CYS A 79 -3.92 6.97 10.68
CA CYS A 79 -3.90 8.44 10.71
C CYS A 79 -2.83 9.02 9.78
N LEU A 80 -1.69 8.34 9.63
CA LEU A 80 -0.63 8.76 8.72
C LEU A 80 -1.06 8.60 7.26
N ASN A 81 -1.48 7.42 6.82
CA ASN A 81 -1.79 7.17 5.41
C ASN A 81 -3.03 7.92 4.95
N PHE A 82 -4.15 7.79 5.68
CA PHE A 82 -5.39 8.49 5.34
C PHE A 82 -5.27 10.00 5.57
N GLY A 83 -4.60 10.42 6.64
CA GLY A 83 -4.37 11.84 6.91
C GLY A 83 -3.51 12.52 5.85
N LEU A 84 -2.44 11.88 5.36
CA LEU A 84 -1.63 12.42 4.27
C LEU A 84 -2.41 12.48 2.96
N ALA A 85 -3.17 11.44 2.61
CA ALA A 85 -4.03 11.47 1.42
C ALA A 85 -5.01 12.64 1.47
N ARG A 86 -5.73 12.81 2.59
CA ARG A 86 -6.64 13.94 2.81
C ARG A 86 -5.93 15.29 2.71
N ASP A 87 -4.81 15.46 3.41
CA ASP A 87 -4.12 16.75 3.53
C ASP A 87 -3.51 17.26 2.22
N TYR A 88 -3.26 16.37 1.25
CA TYR A 88 -2.73 16.69 -0.08
C TYR A 88 -3.77 16.49 -1.20
N GLY A 89 -5.03 16.21 -0.87
CA GLY A 89 -6.09 16.00 -1.86
C GLY A 89 -5.80 14.83 -2.81
N GLY A 90 -5.29 13.73 -2.26
CA GLY A 90 -5.13 12.45 -2.94
C GLY A 90 -6.05 11.40 -2.35
N VAL A 91 -5.70 10.13 -2.56
CA VAL A 91 -6.51 8.98 -2.12
C VAL A 91 -5.69 8.04 -1.23
N CYS A 92 -6.36 7.32 -0.34
CA CYS A 92 -5.76 6.27 0.47
C CYS A 92 -6.57 4.98 0.27
N HIS A 93 -5.92 3.94 -0.22
CA HIS A 93 -6.55 2.64 -0.41
C HIS A 93 -6.55 1.89 0.93
N LEU A 94 -7.69 1.33 1.32
CA LEU A 94 -7.71 0.18 2.22
C LEU A 94 -7.45 -1.06 1.37
N ARG A 95 -6.41 -1.82 1.72
CA ARG A 95 -6.09 -3.07 1.03
C ARG A 95 -5.87 -4.17 2.05
N PHE A 96 -6.54 -5.29 1.97
CA PHE A 96 -6.16 -6.42 2.80
C PHE A 96 -4.99 -7.15 2.16
N ASP A 97 -3.96 -7.45 2.96
CA ASP A 97 -2.83 -8.26 2.52
C ASP A 97 -3.15 -9.75 2.77
N ASP A 98 -4.15 -10.22 2.03
CA ASP A 98 -4.78 -11.55 2.12
C ASP A 98 -4.04 -12.58 1.25
N THR A 99 -2.74 -12.73 1.50
CA THR A 99 -1.90 -13.70 0.80
C THR A 99 -1.74 -15.02 1.54
N ASN A 100 -2.39 -15.18 2.69
CA ASN A 100 -2.25 -16.35 3.56
C ASN A 100 -3.62 -17.00 3.82
N PRO A 101 -4.01 -18.01 3.02
CA PRO A 101 -5.35 -18.57 3.06
C PRO A 101 -5.70 -19.29 4.38
N GLU A 102 -4.72 -19.60 5.23
CA GLU A 102 -4.94 -20.31 6.50
C GLU A 102 -5.31 -19.40 7.66
N LYS A 103 -5.11 -18.07 7.54
CA LYS A 103 -5.21 -17.13 8.66
C LYS A 103 -6.23 -16.03 8.46
N GLU A 104 -7.02 -16.11 7.41
CA GLU A 104 -7.95 -15.07 6.99
C GLU A 104 -9.35 -15.37 7.51
N GLU A 105 -9.84 -14.51 8.38
CA GLU A 105 -11.20 -14.62 8.93
C GLU A 105 -11.98 -13.34 8.63
N ILE A 106 -13.23 -13.51 8.19
CA ILE A 106 -14.16 -12.40 7.89
C ILE A 106 -14.34 -11.50 9.13
N GLU A 107 -14.23 -12.07 10.33
CA GLU A 107 -14.27 -11.34 11.60
C GLU A 107 -13.21 -10.23 11.65
N TYR A 108 -11.96 -10.52 11.27
CA TYR A 108 -10.87 -9.54 11.30
C TYR A 108 -11.04 -8.48 10.20
N VAL A 109 -11.51 -8.87 9.02
CA VAL A 109 -11.84 -7.94 7.92
C VAL A 109 -12.85 -6.90 8.39
N ASN A 110 -13.94 -7.34 9.03
CA ASN A 110 -14.97 -6.44 9.55
C ASN A 110 -14.43 -5.54 10.68
N GLY A 111 -13.67 -6.10 11.62
CA GLY A 111 -13.08 -5.33 12.71
C GLY A 111 -12.10 -4.24 12.22
N ILE A 112 -11.34 -4.52 11.16
CA ILE A 112 -10.46 -3.55 10.52
C ILE A 112 -11.27 -2.41 9.87
N ILE A 113 -12.31 -2.77 9.10
CA ILE A 113 -13.22 -1.80 8.45
C ILE A 113 -13.84 -0.88 9.49
N ASP A 114 -14.38 -1.45 10.56
CA ASP A 114 -15.04 -0.71 11.63
C ASP A 114 -14.06 0.23 12.34
N ALA A 115 -12.83 -0.21 12.60
CA ALA A 115 -11.81 0.63 13.24
C ALA A 115 -11.40 1.83 12.36
N VAL A 116 -11.22 1.63 11.05
CA VAL A 116 -10.88 2.71 10.12
C VAL A 116 -12.02 3.73 10.05
N LYS A 117 -13.27 3.28 9.93
CA LYS A 117 -14.45 4.13 9.93
C LYS A 117 -14.65 4.85 11.27
N TRP A 118 -14.45 4.15 12.38
CA TRP A 118 -14.55 4.72 13.73
C TRP A 118 -13.54 5.84 13.97
N LEU A 119 -12.32 5.72 13.42
CA LEU A 119 -11.31 6.79 13.42
C LEU A 119 -11.65 7.97 12.49
N GLY A 120 -12.77 7.89 11.75
CA GLY A 120 -13.26 8.97 10.88
C GLY A 120 -12.63 9.00 9.49
N PHE A 121 -12.08 7.88 9.02
CA PHE A 121 -11.50 7.76 7.69
C PHE A 121 -12.35 6.90 6.76
N ASP A 122 -12.20 7.15 5.46
CA ASP A 122 -12.86 6.41 4.38
C ASP A 122 -11.84 6.16 3.24
N TRP A 123 -11.97 5.02 2.58
CA TRP A 123 -11.17 4.64 1.41
C TRP A 123 -11.96 4.74 0.10
N ALA A 124 -13.26 5.01 0.17
CA ALA A 124 -14.12 5.17 -0.98
C ALA A 124 -13.58 6.26 -1.92
N GLN A 125 -13.64 5.96 -3.22
CA GLN A 125 -13.22 6.81 -4.32
C GLN A 125 -14.32 6.83 -5.37
N ASP A 126 -14.26 7.82 -6.27
CA ASP A 126 -15.16 7.87 -7.41
C ASP A 126 -15.07 6.57 -8.23
N GLY A 127 -16.17 5.82 -8.23
CA GLY A 127 -16.27 4.54 -8.94
C GLY A 127 -15.69 3.32 -8.22
N ASN A 128 -15.21 3.45 -6.97
CA ASN A 128 -14.83 2.29 -6.14
C ASN A 128 -15.02 2.58 -4.64
N ASP A 129 -15.99 1.90 -4.03
CA ASP A 129 -16.29 1.93 -2.59
C ASP A 129 -15.74 0.71 -1.82
N ALA A 130 -15.19 -0.27 -2.54
CA ALA A 130 -14.68 -1.51 -1.97
C ALA A 130 -13.19 -1.41 -1.59
N PRO A 131 -12.78 -2.04 -0.48
CA PRO A 131 -11.37 -2.32 -0.22
C PRO A 131 -10.76 -3.21 -1.31
N TYR A 132 -9.48 -3.03 -1.58
CA TYR A 132 -8.73 -3.94 -2.48
C TYR A 132 -8.29 -5.21 -1.72
N GLN A 133 -8.16 -6.33 -2.44
CA GLN A 133 -7.61 -7.58 -1.90
C GLN A 133 -6.29 -7.88 -2.60
N ALA A 134 -5.20 -8.17 -1.87
CA ALA A 134 -3.94 -8.58 -2.49
C ALA A 134 -4.08 -9.86 -3.32
N SER A 135 -5.02 -10.73 -2.99
CA SER A 135 -5.37 -11.93 -3.76
C SER A 135 -5.89 -11.63 -5.18
N ASP A 136 -6.53 -10.49 -5.42
CA ASP A 136 -6.96 -10.04 -6.77
C ASP A 136 -5.76 -9.85 -7.74
N TYR A 137 -4.54 -9.80 -7.20
CA TYR A 137 -3.31 -9.55 -7.94
C TYR A 137 -2.54 -10.84 -8.26
N PHE A 138 -3.01 -12.03 -7.82
CA PHE A 138 -2.25 -13.27 -7.95
C PHE A 138 -1.89 -13.64 -9.38
N ASP A 139 -2.80 -13.43 -10.34
CA ASP A 139 -2.50 -13.68 -11.76
C ASP A 139 -1.34 -12.83 -12.26
N PHE A 140 -1.24 -11.57 -11.82
CA PHE A 140 -0.11 -10.72 -12.14
C PHE A 140 1.17 -11.17 -11.41
N MET A 141 1.07 -11.48 -10.12
CA MET A 141 2.22 -11.94 -9.33
C MET A 141 2.81 -13.25 -9.90
N TYR A 142 1.96 -14.16 -10.36
CA TYR A 142 2.38 -15.40 -11.01
C TYR A 142 3.12 -15.14 -12.32
N ARG A 143 2.55 -14.33 -13.23
CA ARG A 143 3.24 -13.93 -14.48
C ARG A 143 4.58 -13.24 -14.21
N ALA A 144 4.65 -12.41 -13.16
CA ALA A 144 5.89 -11.76 -12.76
C ALA A 144 6.92 -12.79 -12.24
N ALA A 145 6.48 -13.81 -11.50
CA ALA A 145 7.35 -14.90 -11.05
C ALA A 145 7.89 -15.71 -12.24
N GLU A 146 7.05 -16.05 -13.23
CA GLU A 146 7.48 -16.72 -14.47
C GLU A 146 8.54 -15.88 -15.20
N TYR A 147 8.30 -14.58 -15.36
CA TYR A 147 9.26 -13.67 -15.98
C TYR A 147 10.60 -13.65 -15.23
N LEU A 148 10.58 -13.63 -13.89
CA LEU A 148 11.80 -13.67 -13.08
C LEU A 148 12.57 -14.98 -13.28
N ILE A 149 11.88 -16.11 -13.42
CA ILE A 149 12.50 -17.42 -13.71
C ILE A 149 13.14 -17.39 -15.10
N GLU A 150 12.40 -16.94 -16.13
CA GLU A 150 12.90 -16.84 -17.51
C GLU A 150 14.10 -15.89 -17.64
N ALA A 151 14.14 -14.83 -16.84
CA ALA A 151 15.25 -13.88 -16.78
C ALA A 151 16.44 -14.37 -15.95
N GLY A 152 16.38 -15.56 -15.33
CA GLY A 152 17.42 -16.10 -14.45
C GLY A 152 17.56 -15.35 -13.12
N LEU A 153 16.51 -14.65 -12.68
CA LEU A 153 16.45 -13.85 -11.45
C LEU A 153 15.71 -14.56 -10.30
N ALA A 154 15.04 -15.68 -10.58
CA ALA A 154 14.40 -16.55 -9.60
C ALA A 154 14.66 -18.03 -9.95
N TYR A 155 14.62 -18.90 -8.93
CA TYR A 155 14.81 -20.34 -9.10
C TYR A 155 13.89 -21.09 -8.13
N VAL A 156 13.59 -22.35 -8.44
CA VAL A 156 12.86 -23.26 -7.55
C VAL A 156 13.86 -23.95 -6.63
N ASP A 157 13.67 -23.79 -5.32
CA ASP A 157 14.51 -24.43 -4.31
C ASP A 157 13.83 -25.70 -3.78
N GLU A 158 14.53 -26.83 -3.83
CA GLU A 158 14.02 -28.13 -3.37
C GLU A 158 14.68 -28.55 -2.05
N GLN A 159 15.47 -27.67 -1.43
CA GLN A 159 16.03 -27.89 -0.10
C GLN A 159 14.94 -27.96 0.98
N THR A 160 15.19 -28.72 2.03
CA THR A 160 14.35 -28.72 3.23
C THR A 160 14.43 -27.36 3.97
N PRO A 161 13.42 -26.98 4.78
CA PRO A 161 13.46 -25.73 5.54
C PRO A 161 14.70 -25.57 6.44
N ASP A 162 15.20 -26.67 7.02
CA ASP A 162 16.40 -26.68 7.86
C ASP A 162 17.68 -26.45 7.05
N GLU A 163 17.76 -27.02 5.84
CA GLU A 163 18.87 -26.80 4.92
C GLU A 163 18.88 -25.36 4.40
N MET A 164 17.72 -24.83 3.99
CA MET A 164 17.57 -23.43 3.59
C MET A 164 18.01 -22.48 4.70
N LYS A 165 17.60 -22.74 5.95
CA LYS A 165 17.99 -21.93 7.11
C LYS A 165 19.50 -21.98 7.34
N ARG A 166 20.12 -23.15 7.20
CA ARG A 166 21.58 -23.33 7.34
C ARG A 166 22.35 -22.62 6.24
N ASN A 167 21.88 -22.69 5.00
CA ASN A 167 22.53 -22.10 3.83
C ASN A 167 22.36 -20.59 3.77
N ARG A 168 21.26 -20.02 4.27
CA ARG A 168 21.03 -18.58 4.32
C ARG A 168 22.12 -17.80 5.08
N GLY A 169 22.79 -18.46 6.03
CA GLY A 169 23.76 -17.83 6.91
C GLY A 169 23.09 -16.98 8.00
N ASP A 170 23.86 -16.07 8.59
CA ASP A 170 23.42 -15.16 9.65
C ASP A 170 24.23 -13.86 9.63
N PHE A 171 24.12 -13.03 10.67
CA PHE A 171 24.83 -11.75 10.76
C PHE A 171 26.36 -11.88 10.75
N GLY A 172 26.91 -13.05 11.11
CA GLY A 172 28.35 -13.31 11.17
C GLY A 172 28.86 -14.23 10.06
N LYS A 173 27.98 -14.97 9.37
CA LYS A 173 28.34 -15.93 8.34
C LYS A 173 27.60 -15.65 7.03
N PRO A 174 28.31 -15.41 5.92
CA PRO A 174 27.66 -15.23 4.62
C PRO A 174 26.89 -16.50 4.22
N GLY A 175 25.79 -16.28 3.50
CA GLY A 175 25.03 -17.37 2.91
C GLY A 175 25.83 -18.13 1.86
N ILE A 176 25.40 -19.35 1.59
CA ILE A 176 25.94 -20.24 0.56
C ILE A 176 24.79 -20.53 -0.40
N ASP A 177 25.10 -20.51 -1.69
CA ASP A 177 24.11 -20.78 -2.73
C ASP A 177 23.46 -22.16 -2.56
N SER A 178 22.16 -22.22 -2.82
CA SER A 178 21.43 -23.50 -2.91
C SER A 178 22.01 -24.34 -4.05
N PRO A 179 22.10 -25.68 -3.90
CA PRO A 179 22.45 -26.58 -5.00
C PRO A 179 21.54 -26.44 -6.23
N TYR A 180 20.33 -25.90 -6.06
CA TYR A 180 19.33 -25.72 -7.11
C TYR A 180 19.37 -24.33 -7.77
N ARG A 181 20.28 -23.44 -7.34
CA ARG A 181 20.30 -22.03 -7.76
C ARG A 181 20.57 -21.83 -9.26
N THR A 182 21.34 -22.72 -9.89
CA THR A 182 21.76 -22.62 -11.29
C THR A 182 20.98 -23.57 -12.21
N ARG A 183 19.72 -23.85 -11.87
CA ARG A 183 18.85 -24.72 -12.66
C ARG A 183 18.55 -24.14 -14.04
#